data_AF-A0A7T0FZD1-F1
#
_entry.id   AF-A0A7T0FZD1-F1
#
_cell.length_a   1.000
_cell.length_b   1.000
_cell.length_c   1.000
_cell.angle_alpha   90.00
_cell.angle_beta   90.00
_cell.angle_gamma   90.00
#
_symmetry.space_group_name_H-M   'P 1'
#
loop_
_entity.id
_entity.type
_entity.pdbx_description
1 polymer ?
#
loop_
_entity_poly.entity_id
_entity_poly.type
_entity_poly.pdbx_seq_one_letter_code
_entity_poly.pdbx_strand_id
1 'polypeptide(L)' 'MANLVSKNENLKKSAPVIGAEILKLLNASETNTLSIFDAARSLRKTKKIGAKSLYYGVLFLYSLDIIEFDEPYIITNA' A
#
# COMPACT_ATOMS: atom_id res chain seq x y z
N MET A 1 27.42 21.94 -5.42
CA MET A 1 26.26 21.85 -4.49
C MET A 1 25.72 20.44 -4.58
N ALA A 2 25.68 19.72 -3.46
CA ALA A 2 25.03 18.41 -3.44
C ALA A 2 23.52 18.62 -3.66
N ASN A 3 22.93 17.97 -4.66
CA ASN A 3 21.47 17.96 -4.81
C ASN A 3 20.89 17.19 -3.62
N LEU A 4 20.25 17.92 -2.69
CA LEU A 4 19.58 17.34 -1.52
C LEU A 4 18.34 16.52 -1.90
N VAL A 5 17.83 16.71 -3.12
CA VAL A 5 16.63 16.05 -3.63
C VAL A 5 17.00 15.11 -4.77
N SER A 6 16.75 13.83 -4.58
CA SER A 6 16.91 12.81 -5.62
C SER A 6 15.81 12.98 -6.68
N LYS A 7 16.20 13.02 -7.96
CA LYS A 7 15.27 13.00 -9.11
C LYS A 7 15.08 11.60 -9.70
N ASN A 8 15.72 10.59 -9.09
CA ASN A 8 15.72 9.21 -9.59
C ASN A 8 14.65 8.35 -8.92
N GLU A 9 13.78 8.95 -8.09
CA GLU A 9 12.70 8.22 -7.45
C GLU A 9 11.66 7.75 -8.48
N ASN A 10 11.29 6.49 -8.37
CA ASN A 10 10.23 5.93 -9.20
C ASN A 10 8.87 6.33 -8.64
N LEU A 11 8.30 7.41 -9.19
CA LEU A 11 6.99 7.94 -8.79
C LEU A 11 5.86 6.91 -8.87
N LYS A 12 5.97 5.88 -9.73
CA LYS A 12 4.96 4.80 -9.82
C LYS A 12 4.90 3.94 -8.56
N LYS A 13 5.90 4.05 -7.68
CA LYS A 13 6.01 3.35 -6.39
C LYS A 13 5.74 4.26 -5.20
N SER A 14 5.36 5.51 -5.44
CA SER A 14 5.04 6.48 -4.39
C SER A 14 3.76 6.09 -3.64
N ALA A 15 3.67 6.49 -2.37
CA ALA A 15 2.56 6.15 -1.51
C ALA A 15 1.18 6.54 -2.08
N PRO A 16 0.97 7.75 -2.66
CA PRO A 16 -0.32 8.11 -3.25
C PRO A 16 -0.69 7.24 -4.45
N VAL A 17 0.29 6.89 -5.30
CA VAL A 17 0.04 6.03 -6.47
C VAL A 17 -0.33 4.62 -6.04
N ILE A 18 0.39 4.07 -5.06
CA ILE A 18 0.07 2.73 -4.55
C ILE A 18 -1.27 2.75 -3.79
N GLY A 19 -1.53 3.77 -2.98
CA GLY A 19 -2.80 3.97 -2.28
C GLY A 19 -3.98 4.00 -3.26
N ALA A 20 -3.86 4.74 -4.36
CA ALA A 20 -4.89 4.77 -5.39
C ALA A 20 -5.17 3.39 -6.01
N GLU A 21 -4.14 2.56 -6.22
CA GLU A 21 -4.35 1.19 -6.71
C GLU A 21 -5.00 0.28 -5.64
N ILE A 22 -4.66 0.46 -4.36
CA ILE A 22 -5.33 -0.26 -3.25
C ILE A 22 -6.82 0.10 -3.22
N LEU A 23 -7.16 1.39 -3.33
CA LEU A 23 -8.56 1.83 -3.35
C LEU A 23 -9.34 1.28 -4.55
N LYS A 24 -8.71 1.15 -5.73
CA LYS A 24 -9.37 0.48 -6.87
C LYS A 24 -9.68 -0.98 -6.59
N LEU A 25 -8.78 -1.70 -5.92
CA LEU A 25 -9.02 -3.09 -5.54
C LEU A 25 -10.14 -3.18 -4.49
N LEU A 26 -10.19 -2.23 -3.56
CA LEU A 26 -11.22 -2.17 -2.52
C LEU A 26 -12.60 -1.85 -3.11
N ASN A 27 -12.68 -0.89 -4.04
CA ASN A 27 -13.91 -0.54 -4.78
C ASN A 27 -14.40 -1.66 -5.70
N ALA A 28 -13.51 -2.56 -6.13
CA ALA A 28 -13.88 -3.74 -6.90
C ALA A 28 -14.33 -4.92 -6.02
N SER A 29 -14.16 -4.82 -4.70
CA SER A 29 -14.58 -5.84 -3.73
C SER A 29 -16.06 -5.65 -3.38
N GLU A 30 -16.83 -6.74 -3.36
CA GLU A 30 -18.25 -6.70 -2.97
C GLU A 30 -18.45 -6.35 -1.48
N THR A 31 -17.47 -6.66 -0.64
CA THR A 31 -17.55 -6.54 0.82
C THR A 31 -16.98 -5.24 1.37
N ASN A 32 -16.46 -4.36 0.49
CA ASN A 32 -15.73 -3.15 0.87
C ASN A 32 -14.53 -3.40 1.82
N THR A 33 -14.05 -4.64 1.85
CA THR A 33 -12.90 -5.09 2.64
C THR A 33 -11.87 -5.71 1.71
N LEU A 34 -10.60 -5.59 2.09
CA LEU A 34 -9.48 -6.11 1.31
C LEU A 34 -8.39 -6.63 2.26
N SER A 35 -8.05 -7.91 2.13
CA SER A 35 -6.89 -8.47 2.81
C SER A 35 -5.60 -7.80 2.30
N ILE A 36 -4.70 -7.43 3.21
CA ILE A 36 -3.39 -6.88 2.86
C ILE A 36 -2.58 -7.85 1.98
N PHE A 37 -2.81 -9.16 2.12
CA PHE A 37 -2.18 -10.19 1.29
C PHE A 37 -2.76 -10.24 -0.12
N ASP A 38 -4.05 -9.96 -0.29
CA ASP A 38 -4.69 -9.87 -1.60
C ASP A 38 -4.27 -8.60 -2.33
N ALA A 39 -4.18 -7.48 -1.61
CA ALA A 39 -3.56 -6.26 -2.12
C ALA A 39 -2.13 -6.53 -2.61
N ALA A 40 -1.30 -7.17 -1.78
CA ALA A 40 0.07 -7.54 -2.13
C ALA A 40 0.15 -8.43 -3.38
N ARG A 41 -0.72 -9.45 -3.47
CA ARG A 41 -0.77 -10.40 -4.59
C ARG A 41 -1.15 -9.69 -5.89
N SER A 42 -2.16 -8.84 -5.87
CA SER A 42 -2.64 -8.11 -7.05
C SER A 42 -1.62 -7.09 -7.54
N LEU A 43 -0.97 -6.36 -6.62
CA LEU A 43 0.04 -5.35 -6.96
C LEU A 43 1.36 -5.96 -7.45
N ARG A 44 1.73 -7.15 -6.98
CA ARG A 44 2.91 -7.88 -7.50
C ARG A 44 2.75 -8.28 -8.97
N LYS A 45 1.55 -8.70 -9.38
CA LYS A 45 1.27 -9.15 -10.75
C LYS A 45 1.44 -8.02 -11.77
N THR A 46 1.13 -6.79 -11.39
CA THR A 46 0.99 -5.68 -12.35
C THR A 46 2.20 -4.74 -12.41
N LYS A 47 2.99 -4.55 -11.35
CA LYS A 47 3.90 -3.38 -11.28
C LYS A 47 5.28 -3.53 -10.62
N LYS A 48 5.83 -4.74 -10.40
CA LYS A 48 7.13 -4.95 -9.68
C LYS A 48 7.21 -4.11 -8.37
N ILE A 49 6.10 -4.07 -7.62
CA ILE A 49 5.98 -3.34 -6.37
C ILE A 49 6.52 -4.23 -5.24
N GLY A 50 7.41 -3.70 -4.42
CA GLY A 50 7.94 -4.40 -3.25
C GLY A 50 7.09 -4.15 -2.00
N ALA A 51 7.29 -4.95 -0.96
CA ALA A 51 6.56 -4.82 0.31
C ALA A 51 6.62 -3.40 0.90
N LYS A 52 7.77 -2.73 0.83
CA LYS A 52 7.94 -1.33 1.28
C LYS A 52 6.93 -0.36 0.66
N SER A 53 6.71 -0.46 -0.65
CA SER A 53 5.78 0.42 -1.36
C SER A 53 4.32 0.11 -1.01
N LEU A 54 3.99 -1.16 -0.77
CA LEU A 54 2.70 -1.56 -0.24
C LEU A 54 2.47 -0.94 1.14
N TYR A 55 3.42 -1.12 2.07
CA TYR A 55 3.32 -0.55 3.41
C TYR A 55 3.13 0.97 3.39
N TYR A 56 3.89 1.68 2.57
CA TYR A 56 3.72 3.12 2.45
C TYR A 56 2.38 3.52 1.81
N GLY A 57 1.88 2.77 0.83
CA GLY A 57 0.56 3.02 0.27
C GLY A 57 -0.55 2.86 1.32
N VAL A 58 -0.49 1.77 2.10
CA VAL A 58 -1.46 1.52 3.16
C VAL A 58 -1.35 2.57 4.28
N LEU A 59 -0.14 2.85 4.78
CA LEU A 59 0.09 3.88 5.80
C LEU A 59 -0.37 5.28 5.35
N PHE A 60 -0.16 5.62 4.09
CA PHE A 60 -0.63 6.89 3.53
C PHE A 60 -2.15 7.00 3.58
N LEU A 61 -2.88 5.98 3.14
CA LEU A 61 -4.34 5.96 3.21
C LEU A 61 -4.84 6.02 4.66
N TYR A 62 -4.22 5.24 5.56
CA TYR A 62 -4.56 5.24 6.98
C TYR A 62 -4.32 6.62 7.62
N SER A 63 -3.20 7.27 7.30
CA SER A 63 -2.87 8.60 7.84
C SER A 63 -3.82 9.72 7.38
N LEU A 64 -4.57 9.48 6.30
CA LEU A 64 -5.57 10.38 5.77
C LEU A 64 -7.00 10.01 6.19
N ASP A 65 -7.15 9.03 7.09
CA ASP A 65 -8.44 8.54 7.56
C ASP A 65 -9.34 7.97 6.43
N ILE A 66 -8.71 7.46 5.37
CA ILE A 66 -9.41 6.89 4.20
C ILE A 66 -9.71 5.40 4.39
N ILE A 67 -8.87 4.71 5.15
CA ILE A 67 -9.02 3.29 5.49
C ILE A 67 -8.78 3.08 6.98
N GLU A 68 -9.40 2.04 7.53
CA GLU A 68 -9.11 1.54 8.86
C GLU A 68 -8.57 0.10 8.79
N PHE A 69 -7.89 -0.33 9.85
CA PHE A 69 -7.46 -1.71 10.01
C PHE A 69 -8.35 -2.37 11.04
N ASP A 70 -9.01 -3.46 10.65
CA ASP A 70 -9.93 -4.17 11.55
C ASP A 70 -9.14 -5.09 12.51
N GLU A 71 -8.18 -5.90 12.03
CA GLU A 71 -7.32 -6.71 12.92
C GLU A 71 -5.93 -7.04 12.30
N PRO A 72 -4.83 -6.55 12.89
CA PRO A 72 -3.48 -7.00 12.53
C PRO A 72 -2.76 -7.67 13.72
N TYR A 73 -3.22 -8.84 14.19
CA TYR A 73 -2.53 -9.52 15.29
C TYR A 73 -1.38 -10.41 14.81
N ILE A 74 -0.20 -10.15 15.35
CA ILE A 74 0.96 -11.03 15.31
C ILE A 74 1.23 -11.45 16.75
N ILE A 75 1.06 -12.74 17.05
CA ILE A 75 1.25 -13.30 18.40
C ILE A 75 2.48 -14.21 18.47
N THR A 76 3.22 -14.09 19.58
CA THR A 76 4.41 -14.90 19.87
C THR A 76 4.00 -16.19 20.58
N ASN A 77 4.87 -17.21 20.59
CA ASN A 77 4.71 -18.28 21.57
C ASN A 77 5.14 -17.77 22.95
N ALA A 78 4.38 -18.16 23.98
CA ALA A 78 4.72 -17.96 25.38
C ALA A 78 5.96 -18.79 25.77
#